data_AF-A0A518EMR0-F1
#
_entry.id   AF-A0A518EMR0-F1
#
_cell.length_a   1.000
_cell.length_b   1.000
_cell.length_c   1.000
_cell.angle_alpha   90.00
_cell.angle_beta   90.00
_cell.angle_gamma   90.00
#
_symmetry.space_group_name_H-M   'P 1'
#
loop_
_entity.id
_entity.type
_entity.pdbx_description
1 polymer ?
#
loop_
_entity_poly.entity_id
_entity_poly.type
_entity_poly.pdbx_seq_one_letter_code
_entity_poly.pdbx_strand_id
1 'polypeptide(L)'
;MQLSIFLGATLLGSGAILMFGRSASEFASPVQLTSGDAALAAKVRYPSPRLLDVDGDGTREMVVGDLPGFVRVAKPAGGDDLLAWGELAPLKTDGRELKFNNW
;
A
#
# COMPACT_ATOMS: atom_id res chain seq x y z
N MET A 1 -3.72 -28.11 -8.96
CA MET A 1 -3.57 -29.54 -8.56
C MET A 1 -2.11 -29.75 -8.25
N GLN A 2 -1.71 -29.70 -6.98
CA GLN A 2 -0.30 -29.78 -6.58
C GLN A 2 -0.10 -31.06 -5.77
N LEU A 3 0.82 -31.87 -6.26
CA LEU A 3 1.11 -33.22 -5.79
C LEU A 3 2.03 -33.13 -4.55
N SER A 4 1.55 -33.59 -3.39
CA SER A 4 2.38 -33.71 -2.19
C SER A 4 3.09 -35.06 -2.19
N ILE A 5 4.41 -35.07 -2.33
CA ILE A 5 5.24 -36.25 -2.11
C ILE A 5 5.64 -36.26 -0.63
N PHE A 6 5.14 -37.22 0.13
CA PHE A 6 5.64 -37.53 1.47
C PHE A 6 6.79 -38.54 1.33
N LEU A 7 8.02 -38.13 1.67
CA LEU A 7 9.10 -39.09 1.89
C LEU A 7 9.30 -39.21 3.40
N GLY A 8 8.92 -40.38 3.93
CA GLY A 8 9.16 -40.74 5.32
C GLY A 8 10.64 -40.97 5.59
N ALA A 9 11.12 -40.46 6.71
CA ALA A 9 12.39 -40.87 7.30
C ALA A 9 12.12 -41.39 8.72
N THR A 10 12.39 -42.68 8.91
CA THR A 10 12.30 -43.43 10.16
C THR A 10 13.35 -42.91 11.15
N LEU A 11 12.94 -42.58 12.38
CA LEU A 11 13.82 -42.15 13.47
C LEU A 11 14.58 -43.32 14.09
N LEU A 12 15.91 -43.24 14.11
CA LEU A 12 16.77 -43.92 15.07
C LEU A 12 17.79 -42.89 15.59
N GLY A 13 17.70 -42.55 16.88
CA GLY A 13 18.67 -41.71 17.59
C GLY A 13 18.23 -40.26 17.78
N SER A 14 18.10 -39.87 19.06
CA SER A 14 18.06 -38.48 19.58
C SER A 14 17.23 -37.49 18.76
N GLY A 15 15.94 -37.42 19.06
CA GLY A 15 14.98 -36.57 18.34
C GLY A 15 15.37 -35.09 18.30
N ALA A 16 16.00 -34.68 17.20
CA ALA A 16 15.97 -33.32 16.72
C ALA A 16 14.83 -33.23 15.70
N ILE A 17 13.71 -32.64 16.10
CA ILE A 17 12.66 -32.25 15.17
C ILE A 17 13.23 -31.08 14.35
N LEU A 18 13.53 -31.31 13.07
CA LEU A 18 13.80 -30.23 12.12
C LEU A 18 12.47 -29.49 11.89
N MET A 19 12.23 -28.46 12.69
CA MET A 19 11.17 -27.50 12.44
C MET A 19 11.58 -26.67 11.22
N PHE A 20 11.03 -27.00 10.04
CA PHE A 20 10.97 -26.05 8.94
C PHE A 20 9.94 -24.98 9.28
N GLY A 21 10.31 -24.13 10.23
CA GLY A 21 9.57 -22.92 10.55
C GLY A 21 9.56 -22.06 9.30
N ARG A 22 8.37 -21.83 8.75
CA ARG A 22 8.13 -20.75 7.80
C ARG A 22 8.62 -19.49 8.51
N SER A 23 9.77 -18.93 8.12
CA SER A 23 10.21 -17.65 8.66
C SER A 23 9.05 -16.69 8.40
N ALA A 24 8.39 -16.23 9.46
CA ALA A 24 7.42 -15.17 9.32
C ALA A 24 8.20 -14.01 8.68
N SER A 25 7.83 -13.63 7.46
CA SER A 25 8.40 -12.42 6.87
C SER A 25 8.02 -11.27 7.80
N GLU A 26 8.99 -10.78 8.56
CA GLU A 26 8.78 -9.60 9.38
C GLU A 26 8.79 -8.39 8.47
N PHE A 27 7.73 -7.57 8.56
CA PHE A 27 7.75 -6.28 7.91
C PHE A 27 8.71 -5.36 8.69
N ALA A 28 9.43 -4.52 7.96
CA ALA A 28 10.12 -3.40 8.58
C ALA A 28 9.13 -2.50 9.32
N SER A 29 9.63 -1.68 10.25
CA SER A 29 8.84 -0.66 10.91
C SER A 29 8.13 0.21 9.87
N PRO A 30 6.85 0.59 10.09
CA PRO A 30 6.14 1.45 9.17
C PRO A 30 6.85 2.80 9.05
N VAL A 31 6.94 3.31 7.82
CA VAL A 31 7.50 4.63 7.54
C VAL A 31 6.37 5.53 7.06
N GLN A 32 6.37 6.77 7.55
CA GLN A 32 5.33 7.74 7.22
C GLN A 32 5.56 8.31 5.81
N LEU A 33 4.51 8.30 4.99
CA LEU A 33 4.48 9.02 3.72
C LEU A 33 4.28 10.51 3.95
N THR A 34 5.01 11.34 3.21
CA THR A 34 5.02 12.80 3.43
C THR A 34 4.66 13.59 2.18
N SER A 35 4.18 14.81 2.41
CA SER A 35 4.11 15.89 1.43
C SER A 35 4.83 17.09 2.03
N GLY A 36 6.06 17.34 1.58
CA GLY A 36 6.99 18.21 2.31
C GLY A 36 7.25 17.67 3.71
N ASP A 37 7.15 18.54 4.73
CA ASP A 37 7.38 18.16 6.14
C ASP A 37 6.16 17.55 6.83
N ALA A 38 5.01 17.48 6.15
CA ALA A 38 3.75 17.00 6.72
C ALA A 38 3.44 15.55 6.34
N ALA A 39 2.68 14.83 7.16
CA ALA A 39 2.09 13.56 6.75
C ALA A 39 1.18 13.78 5.53
N LEU A 40 1.33 12.93 4.51
CA LEU A 40 0.61 13.08 3.24
C LEU A 40 -0.90 13.25 3.41
N ALA A 41 -1.52 12.45 4.28
CA ALA A 41 -2.97 12.44 4.52
C ALA A 41 -3.40 13.13 5.82
N ALA A 42 -2.59 14.05 6.38
CA ALA A 42 -2.84 14.68 7.68
C ALA A 42 -4.23 15.33 7.83
N LYS A 43 -4.83 15.79 6.72
CA LYS A 43 -6.14 16.47 6.67
C LYS A 43 -7.27 15.57 6.15
N VAL A 44 -7.03 14.28 5.96
CA VAL A 44 -7.99 13.33 5.39
C VAL A 44 -8.67 12.53 6.50
N ARG A 45 -10.00 12.47 6.50
CA ARG A 45 -10.76 11.65 7.45
C ARG A 45 -10.93 10.24 6.93
N TYR A 46 -10.44 9.24 7.68
CA TYR A 46 -10.46 7.82 7.32
C TYR A 46 -9.83 7.56 5.93
N PRO A 47 -8.54 7.89 5.75
CA PRO A 47 -7.89 7.75 4.46
C PRO A 47 -7.91 6.30 3.98
N SER A 48 -8.35 6.11 2.74
CA SER A 48 -8.32 4.83 2.04
C SER A 48 -7.37 4.93 0.83
N PRO A 49 -6.05 4.70 1.03
CA PRO A 49 -5.03 4.92 0.02
C PRO A 49 -4.93 3.78 -1.01
N ARG A 50 -4.55 4.11 -2.25
CA ARG A 50 -4.22 3.18 -3.32
C ARG A 50 -3.23 3.79 -4.31
N LEU A 51 -2.28 2.98 -4.82
CA LEU A 51 -1.45 3.37 -5.96
C LEU A 51 -2.14 2.99 -7.27
N LEU A 52 -2.33 3.97 -8.15
CA LEU A 52 -2.96 3.80 -9.46
C LEU A 52 -2.40 4.83 -10.45
N ASP A 53 -2.13 4.40 -11.68
CA ASP A 53 -1.87 5.32 -12.80
C ASP A 53 -3.22 5.87 -13.27
N VAL A 54 -3.53 7.10 -12.86
CA VAL A 54 -4.83 7.74 -13.07
C VAL A 54 -4.88 8.50 -14.39
N ASP A 55 -3.76 9.07 -14.83
CA ASP A 55 -3.69 9.89 -16.05
C ASP A 55 -3.12 9.16 -17.27
N GLY A 56 -2.65 7.92 -17.11
CA GLY A 56 -2.15 7.07 -18.18
C GLY A 56 -0.72 7.42 -18.61
N ASP A 57 0.03 8.16 -17.79
CA ASP A 57 1.42 8.54 -18.09
C ASP A 57 2.45 7.44 -17.77
N GLY A 58 1.99 6.32 -17.18
CA GLY A 58 2.82 5.18 -16.78
C GLY A 58 3.40 5.30 -15.37
N THR A 59 3.25 6.46 -14.72
CA THR A 59 3.56 6.70 -13.31
C THR A 59 2.32 6.40 -12.47
N ARG A 60 2.50 5.93 -11.24
CA ARG A 60 1.37 5.71 -10.32
C ARG A 60 1.24 6.87 -9.35
N GLU A 61 0.06 7.45 -9.29
CA GLU A 61 -0.34 8.42 -8.28
C GLU A 61 -0.76 7.71 -6.98
N MET A 62 -0.63 8.45 -5.87
CA MET A 62 -1.32 8.12 -4.64
C MET A 62 -2.76 8.63 -4.73
N VAL A 63 -3.72 7.72 -4.79
CA VAL A 63 -5.16 8.00 -4.73
C VAL A 63 -5.64 7.78 -3.30
N VAL A 64 -6.34 8.75 -2.73
CA VAL A 64 -6.89 8.68 -1.36
C VAL A 64 -8.37 9.04 -1.37
N GLY A 65 -9.21 8.06 -1.01
CA GLY A 65 -10.61 8.29 -0.66
C GLY A 65 -10.77 8.74 0.80
N ASP A 66 -11.83 9.49 1.09
CA ASP A 66 -12.15 9.93 2.45
C ASP A 66 -13.59 9.62 2.88
N LEU A 67 -13.86 9.72 4.19
CA LEU A 67 -15.19 9.48 4.76
C LEU A 67 -16.29 10.37 4.12
N PRO A 68 -16.09 11.68 3.86
CA PRO A 68 -17.08 12.48 3.13
C PRO A 68 -17.37 12.08 1.67
N GLY A 69 -16.60 11.15 1.10
CA GLY A 69 -16.77 10.64 -0.26
C GLY A 69 -15.94 11.35 -1.33
N PHE A 70 -15.00 12.21 -0.95
CA PHE A 70 -14.07 12.83 -1.90
C PHE A 70 -12.92 11.88 -2.24
N VAL A 71 -12.45 11.97 -3.49
CA VAL A 71 -11.21 11.35 -3.93
C VAL A 71 -10.17 12.43 -4.18
N ARG A 72 -8.96 12.23 -3.66
CA ARG A 72 -7.80 13.09 -3.89
C ARG A 72 -6.66 12.28 -4.51
N VAL A 73 -5.81 12.96 -5.26
CA VAL A 73 -4.62 12.38 -5.92
C VAL A 73 -3.38 13.21 -5.62
N ALA A 74 -2.24 12.55 -5.48
CA ALA A 74 -0.93 13.18 -5.41
C ALA A 74 0.04 12.44 -6.35
N LYS A 75 0.78 13.20 -7.15
CA LYS A 75 1.93 12.66 -7.90
C LYS A 75 3.09 12.35 -6.94
N PRO A 76 4.00 11.43 -7.27
CA PRO A 76 5.27 11.33 -6.58
C PRO A 76 5.99 12.69 -6.57
N ALA A 77 6.73 13.01 -5.51
CA ALA A 77 7.52 14.25 -5.46
C ALA A 77 8.65 14.28 -6.50
N GLY A 78 8.95 13.13 -7.12
CA GLY A 78 10.05 12.93 -8.07
C GLY A 78 11.34 12.50 -7.36
N GLY A 79 12.34 12.10 -8.15
CA GLY A 79 13.60 11.57 -7.63
C GLY A 79 13.47 10.14 -7.09
N ASP A 80 14.43 9.72 -6.27
CA ASP A 80 14.55 8.35 -5.77
C ASP A 80 13.81 8.13 -4.43
N ASP A 81 13.20 9.17 -3.85
CA ASP A 81 12.46 9.07 -2.60
C ASP A 81 11.02 8.59 -2.82
N LEU A 82 10.82 7.28 -2.63
CA LEU A 82 9.51 6.63 -2.75
C LEU A 82 8.52 7.00 -1.63
N LEU A 83 8.97 7.71 -0.59
CA LEU A 83 8.15 8.11 0.55
C LEU A 83 7.60 9.53 0.40
N ALA A 84 8.16 10.33 -0.51
CA ALA A 84 7.79 11.72 -0.75
C ALA A 84 6.78 11.86 -1.88
N TRP A 85 5.71 12.58 -1.59
CA TRP A 85 4.58 12.83 -2.49
C TRP A 85 4.34 14.33 -2.63
N GLY A 86 3.68 14.72 -3.72
CA GLY A 86 3.10 16.05 -3.84
C GLY A 86 1.90 16.24 -2.90
N GLU A 87 1.33 17.44 -2.92
CA GLU A 87 0.11 17.73 -2.18
C GLU A 87 -1.08 16.92 -2.74
N LEU A 88 -1.92 16.37 -1.84
CA LEU A 88 -3.18 15.75 -2.23
C LEU A 88 -4.16 16.79 -2.76
N ALA A 89 -4.40 16.77 -4.07
CA ALA A 89 -5.36 17.62 -4.75
C ALA A 89 -6.67 16.86 -5.03
N PRO A 90 -7.84 17.54 -5.09
CA PRO A 90 -9.09 16.90 -5.50
C PRO A 90 -8.97 16.27 -6.89
N LEU A 91 -9.39 15.01 -7.03
CA LEU A 91 -9.56 14.39 -8.34
C LEU A 91 -10.76 15.04 -9.03
N LYS A 92 -10.60 15.45 -10.29
CA LYS A 92 -11.64 16.14 -11.04
C LYS A 92 -12.02 15.40 -12.32
N THR A 93 -13.30 15.46 -12.66
CA THR A 93 -13.88 15.01 -13.94
C THR A 93 -14.73 16.14 -14.50
N ASP A 94 -14.52 16.53 -15.76
CA ASP A 94 -15.21 17.67 -16.39
C ASP A 94 -15.16 18.95 -15.54
N GLY A 95 -14.01 19.21 -14.92
CA GLY A 95 -13.77 20.37 -14.05
C GLY A 95 -14.42 20.32 -12.67
N ARG A 96 -15.22 19.30 -12.35
CA ARG A 96 -15.86 19.10 -11.05
C ARG A 96 -15.11 18.08 -10.21
N GLU A 97 -15.07 18.30 -8.91
CA GLU A 97 -14.49 17.32 -7.98
C GLU A 97 -15.31 16.02 -8.00
N LEU A 98 -14.61 14.89 -8.05
CA LEU A 98 -15.21 13.58 -7.93
C LEU A 98 -15.63 13.38 -6.47
N LYS A 99 -16.94 13.26 -6.27
CA LYS A 99 -17.55 13.00 -4.97
C LYS A 99 -18.54 11.86 -5.09
N PHE A 100 -18.33 10.83 -4.28
CA PHE A 100 -19.29 9.76 -4.08
C PHE A 100 -20.26 10.14 -2.96
N ASN A 101 -21.53 9.76 -3.11
CA ASN A 101 -22.48 9.89 -2.03
C ASN A 101 -22.15 8.85 -0.96
N ASN A 102 -21.56 9.31 0.15
CA ASN A 102 -21.45 8.53 1.35
C ASN A 102 -22.63 8.89 2.28
N TRP A 103 -23.77 8.26 1.99
CA TRP A 103 -24.98 8.14 2.80
C TRP A 103 -25.83 9.41 2.88
#